data_AF-A0A3L8PLP5-F1
#
_entry.id   AF-A0A3L8PLP5-F1
#
_cell.length_a   1.000
_cell.length_b   1.000
_cell.length_c   1.000
_cell.angle_alpha   90.00
_cell.angle_beta   90.00
_cell.angle_gamma   90.00
#
_symmetry.space_group_name_H-M   'P 1'
#
loop_
_entity.id
_entity.type
_entity.pdbx_description
1 polymer ?
#
loop_
_entity_poly.entity_id
_entity_poly.type
_entity_poly.pdbx_seq_one_letter_code
_entity_poly.pdbx_strand_id
1 'polypeptide(L)'
;MSEPTSSEGGLSRRAFLATGAAAGGLVLVGVAAPWATGSHEEHDGQGEPPPRFFTDAERVTVAAIVERLVPGSAGDPGAREAGVVDYIDRKLGAGGFAEPTFIDGPFVEVVEEGSTATPSGPLVVARSELYRYGYQSEGTPQRTYREGLEALDRFAQSQFDGPFHQLGEDDRDALLTVLDDIQQTSEGGDDQGTGASNEATGPEGGGEREGAARDAFGELSPGQFFSTLHADTMEGMFSDPSYGGNQDMVGWTLIGFPGPQRSYSPGEMLGGTRKRPQPHDHLPPMNPDRPDDAAREALEQARRGVKDG
;
A
#
# COMPACT_ATOMS: atom_id res chain seq x y z
N MET A 1 24.86 32.92 25.32
CA MET A 1 24.58 32.40 23.97
C MET A 1 24.09 30.99 24.16
N SER A 2 22.77 30.80 24.07
CA SER A 2 22.12 29.50 24.22
C SER A 2 22.02 28.87 22.84
N GLU A 3 22.57 27.67 22.68
CA GLU A 3 22.33 26.83 21.50
C GLU A 3 20.90 26.25 21.58
N PRO A 4 20.16 26.16 20.47
CA PRO A 4 18.87 25.51 20.46
C PRO A 4 19.04 23.99 20.43
N THR A 5 18.39 23.31 21.36
CA THR A 5 18.23 21.86 21.38
C THR A 5 17.22 21.44 20.30
N SER A 6 17.66 20.71 19.29
CA SER A 6 16.78 20.06 18.32
C SER A 6 15.98 18.95 19.00
N SER A 7 14.67 18.98 18.81
CA SER A 7 13.69 17.97 19.24
C SER A 7 13.87 16.68 18.43
N GLU A 8 14.17 15.56 19.10
CA GLU A 8 14.18 14.21 18.52
C GLU A 8 12.85 13.50 18.83
N GLY A 9 11.77 13.84 18.11
CA GLY A 9 10.44 13.26 18.34
C GLY A 9 9.64 12.87 17.09
N GLY A 10 10.19 13.03 15.88
CA GLY A 10 9.54 12.59 14.64
C GLY A 10 9.89 11.15 14.29
N LEU A 11 8.97 10.42 13.65
CA LEU A 11 9.22 9.08 13.10
C LEU A 11 10.46 9.10 12.20
N SER A 12 11.58 8.62 12.72
CA SER A 12 12.83 8.61 11.97
C SER A 12 12.73 7.60 10.83
N ARG A 13 13.11 8.01 9.60
CA ARG A 13 13.27 7.14 8.41
C ARG A 13 13.98 5.82 8.70
N ARG A 14 14.85 5.80 9.71
CA ARG A 14 15.63 4.64 10.12
C ARG A 14 14.83 3.63 10.94
N ALA A 15 13.80 4.05 11.67
CA ALA A 15 12.82 3.15 12.28
C ALA A 15 11.94 2.52 11.19
N PHE A 16 11.47 3.30 10.22
CA PHE A 16 10.68 2.81 9.08
C PHE A 16 11.43 1.79 8.20
N LEU A 17 12.70 2.07 7.83
CA LEU A 17 13.53 1.11 7.09
C LEU A 17 13.99 -0.10 7.92
N ALA A 18 14.07 0.03 9.25
CA ALA A 18 14.42 -1.09 10.13
C ALA A 18 13.23 -2.01 10.39
N THR A 19 12.00 -1.49 10.46
CA THR A 19 10.77 -2.31 10.45
C THR A 19 10.58 -3.01 9.11
N GLY A 20 11.06 -2.42 8.01
CA GLY A 20 11.14 -3.05 6.69
C GLY A 20 12.01 -4.32 6.61
N ALA A 21 12.86 -4.59 7.60
CA ALA A 21 13.69 -5.82 7.64
C ALA A 21 13.06 -6.98 8.44
N ALA A 22 11.97 -6.74 9.19
CA ALA A 22 11.28 -7.77 9.97
C ALA A 22 9.79 -7.94 9.62
N ALA A 23 9.17 -6.96 8.93
CA ALA A 23 7.80 -7.07 8.40
C ALA A 23 7.74 -7.16 6.86
N GLY A 24 8.89 -7.15 6.18
CA GLY A 24 9.01 -7.21 4.72
C GLY A 24 9.24 -8.63 4.21
N GLY A 25 8.26 -9.51 4.34
CA GLY A 25 8.19 -10.66 3.44
C GLY A 25 7.97 -10.11 2.03
N LEU A 26 9.01 -10.14 1.20
CA LEU A 26 8.92 -9.79 -0.22
C LEU A 26 7.96 -10.79 -0.89
N VAL A 27 6.65 -10.53 -0.86
CA VAL A 27 5.67 -11.30 -1.61
C VAL A 27 5.84 -10.90 -3.06
N LEU A 28 6.57 -11.72 -3.80
CA LEU A 28 6.41 -11.80 -5.24
C LEU A 28 4.95 -12.17 -5.49
N VAL A 29 4.11 -11.17 -5.80
CA VAL A 29 2.76 -11.43 -6.27
C VAL A 29 2.90 -12.16 -7.61
N GLY A 30 2.80 -13.48 -7.57
CA GLY A 30 2.59 -14.31 -8.74
C GLY A 30 1.17 -14.08 -9.24
N VAL A 31 0.93 -12.98 -9.95
CA VAL A 31 -0.36 -12.72 -10.60
C VAL A 31 -0.52 -13.69 -11.77
N ALA A 32 -1.13 -14.84 -11.52
CA ALA A 32 -1.85 -15.57 -12.55
C ALA A 32 -3.29 -15.03 -12.61
N ALA A 33 -3.47 -13.78 -13.04
CA ALA A 33 -4.79 -13.26 -13.37
C ALA A 33 -5.20 -13.81 -14.75
N PRO A 34 -6.44 -14.31 -14.92
CA PRO A 34 -7.00 -14.51 -16.23
C PRO A 34 -7.21 -13.13 -16.86
N TRP A 35 -6.31 -12.78 -17.77
CA TRP A 35 -6.34 -11.69 -18.74
C TRP A 35 -7.76 -11.48 -19.28
N ALA A 36 -8.52 -10.62 -18.61
CA ALA A 36 -9.71 -10.02 -19.15
C ALA A 36 -9.24 -9.10 -20.28
N THR A 37 -9.47 -9.55 -21.50
CA THR A 37 -9.26 -8.78 -22.72
C THR A 37 -10.29 -7.66 -22.75
N GLY A 38 -10.00 -6.57 -22.04
CA GLY A 38 -10.58 -5.26 -22.30
C GLY A 38 -9.84 -4.67 -23.49
N SER A 39 -10.57 -4.35 -24.55
CA SER A 39 -10.08 -3.53 -25.65
C SER A 39 -9.59 -2.19 -25.10
N HIS A 40 -8.29 -1.95 -25.16
CA HIS A 40 -7.78 -0.58 -25.16
C HIS A 40 -8.14 0.03 -26.51
N GLU A 41 -9.25 0.76 -26.53
CA GLU A 41 -9.49 1.75 -27.58
C GLU A 41 -8.50 2.90 -27.33
N GLU A 42 -7.62 3.14 -28.31
CA GLU A 42 -6.85 4.36 -28.40
C GLU A 42 -7.84 5.53 -28.48
N HIS A 43 -8.10 6.17 -27.33
CA HIS A 43 -8.85 7.41 -27.29
C HIS A 43 -7.93 8.55 -27.73
N ASP A 44 -8.08 8.92 -29.00
CA ASP A 44 -7.66 10.20 -29.55
C ASP A 44 -8.10 11.32 -28.59
N GLY A 45 -7.17 12.20 -28.23
CA GLY A 45 -7.34 13.17 -27.16
C GLY A 45 -8.47 14.15 -27.42
N GLN A 46 -9.62 13.94 -26.77
CA GLN A 46 -10.61 14.91 -26.22
C GLN A 46 -11.71 14.16 -25.42
N GLY A 47 -11.32 13.24 -24.54
CA GLY A 47 -12.23 12.64 -23.56
C GLY A 47 -12.18 13.42 -22.24
N GLU A 48 -13.34 13.66 -21.61
CA GLU A 48 -13.42 14.06 -20.21
C GLU A 48 -12.49 13.11 -19.40
N PRO A 49 -11.60 13.62 -18.53
CA PRO A 49 -10.76 12.75 -17.71
C PRO A 49 -11.67 11.75 -16.98
N PRO A 50 -11.27 10.46 -16.88
CA PRO A 50 -12.11 9.47 -16.23
C PRO A 50 -12.51 9.97 -14.84
N PRO A 51 -13.76 9.74 -14.41
CA PRO A 51 -14.26 10.28 -13.16
C PRO A 51 -13.37 9.80 -12.01
N ARG A 52 -12.79 10.77 -11.30
CA ARG A 52 -11.93 10.53 -10.13
C ARG A 52 -12.74 9.92 -9.00
N PHE A 53 -12.11 9.09 -8.19
CA PHE A 53 -12.74 8.55 -7.01
C PHE A 53 -12.81 9.61 -5.92
N PHE A 54 -11.67 10.18 -5.51
CA PHE A 54 -11.62 11.15 -4.44
C PHE A 54 -12.24 12.50 -4.85
N THR A 55 -12.92 13.12 -3.90
CA THR A 55 -13.20 14.56 -3.92
C THR A 55 -11.90 15.34 -3.75
N ASP A 56 -11.90 16.63 -4.11
CA ASP A 56 -10.71 17.47 -3.95
C ASP A 56 -10.23 17.54 -2.48
N ALA A 57 -11.17 17.56 -1.52
CA ALA A 57 -10.85 17.58 -0.09
C ALA A 57 -10.19 16.26 0.37
N GLU A 58 -10.76 15.11 0.00
CA GLU A 58 -10.18 13.80 0.32
C GLU A 58 -8.80 13.64 -0.31
N ARG A 59 -8.61 14.13 -1.54
CA ARG A 59 -7.30 14.10 -2.21
C ARG A 59 -6.24 14.87 -1.44
N VAL A 60 -6.58 16.03 -0.87
CA VAL A 60 -5.68 16.82 -0.02
C VAL A 60 -5.36 16.06 1.26
N THR A 61 -6.34 15.40 1.88
CA THR A 61 -6.10 14.57 3.07
C THR A 61 -5.22 13.36 2.75
N VAL A 62 -5.50 12.61 1.67
CA VAL A 62 -4.67 11.48 1.25
C VAL A 62 -3.24 11.93 0.93
N ALA A 63 -3.07 13.05 0.21
CA ALA A 63 -1.75 13.64 -0.03
C ALA A 63 -1.01 13.93 1.27
N ALA A 64 -1.69 14.55 2.24
CA ALA A 64 -1.12 14.83 3.55
C ALA A 64 -0.71 13.55 4.31
N ILE A 65 -1.45 12.45 4.18
CA ILE A 65 -1.11 11.16 4.80
C ILE A 65 0.12 10.54 4.12
N VAL A 66 0.07 10.33 2.81
CA VAL A 66 1.10 9.57 2.08
C VAL A 66 2.46 10.29 2.09
N GLU A 67 2.46 11.62 2.19
CA GLU A 67 3.68 12.42 2.36
C GLU A 67 4.30 12.29 3.76
N ARG A 68 3.53 11.90 4.79
CA ARG A 68 4.08 11.53 6.09
C ARG A 68 4.61 10.09 6.08
N LEU A 69 3.94 9.19 5.35
CA LEU A 69 4.37 7.79 5.21
C LEU A 69 5.68 7.67 4.43
N VAL A 70 5.80 8.36 3.28
CA VAL A 70 7.02 8.37 2.45
C VAL A 70 7.39 9.81 2.11
N PRO A 71 8.12 10.51 3.01
CA PRO A 71 8.45 11.92 2.85
C PRO A 71 9.51 12.17 1.78
N GLY A 72 9.25 13.15 0.91
CA GLY A 72 10.12 13.57 -0.19
C GLY A 72 10.97 14.81 0.12
N SER A 73 12.08 14.96 -0.59
CA SER A 73 12.93 16.15 -0.61
C SER A 73 13.60 16.33 -1.98
N ALA A 74 14.24 17.49 -2.21
CA ALA A 74 14.83 17.86 -3.51
C ALA A 74 15.90 16.89 -4.07
N GLY A 75 16.43 15.96 -3.26
CA GLY A 75 17.35 14.91 -3.71
C GLY A 75 16.90 13.50 -3.39
N ASP A 76 15.70 13.34 -2.85
CA ASP A 76 15.17 12.06 -2.37
C ASP A 76 13.64 12.08 -2.51
N PRO A 77 13.11 11.77 -3.71
CA PRO A 77 11.69 11.86 -4.01
C PRO A 77 10.85 10.97 -3.10
N GLY A 78 9.67 11.45 -2.69
CA GLY A 78 8.74 10.71 -1.85
C GLY A 78 7.43 10.41 -2.56
N ALA A 79 6.39 10.14 -1.77
CA ALA A 79 5.06 9.81 -2.27
C ALA A 79 4.48 10.88 -3.22
N ARG A 80 4.79 12.15 -2.96
CA ARG A 80 4.39 13.27 -3.80
C ARG A 80 5.01 13.17 -5.19
N GLU A 81 6.33 13.08 -5.27
CA GLU A 81 7.05 13.03 -6.55
C GLU A 81 6.73 11.74 -7.32
N ALA A 82 6.42 10.65 -6.62
CA ALA A 82 5.99 9.40 -7.24
C ALA A 82 4.55 9.41 -7.76
N GLY A 83 3.73 10.43 -7.45
CA GLY A 83 2.33 10.47 -7.85
C GLY A 83 1.47 9.41 -7.16
N VAL A 84 1.79 9.05 -5.90
CA VAL A 84 1.06 8.02 -5.15
C VAL A 84 -0.44 8.31 -5.08
N VAL A 85 -0.84 9.56 -4.88
CA VAL A 85 -2.26 9.91 -4.79
C VAL A 85 -3.00 9.61 -6.09
N ASP A 86 -2.35 9.80 -7.25
CA ASP A 86 -2.93 9.49 -8.56
C ASP A 86 -3.10 7.99 -8.76
N TYR A 87 -2.15 7.20 -8.28
CA TYR A 87 -2.26 5.75 -8.24
C TYR A 87 -3.48 5.29 -7.46
N ILE A 88 -3.62 5.77 -6.20
CA ILE A 88 -4.72 5.37 -5.32
C ILE A 88 -6.07 5.81 -5.90
N ASP A 89 -6.18 7.03 -6.39
CA ASP A 89 -7.40 7.56 -7.01
C ASP A 89 -7.83 6.72 -8.23
N ARG A 90 -6.87 6.31 -9.05
CA ARG A 90 -7.11 5.43 -10.21
C ARG A 90 -7.44 4.00 -9.81
N LYS A 91 -6.79 3.46 -8.77
CA LYS A 91 -7.09 2.14 -8.19
C LYS A 91 -8.54 2.05 -7.74
N LEU A 92 -9.03 3.10 -7.06
CA LEU A 92 -10.38 3.14 -6.49
C LEU A 92 -11.46 3.59 -7.50
N GLY A 93 -11.05 4.24 -8.59
CA GLY A 93 -11.94 4.80 -9.61
C GLY A 93 -12.69 3.78 -10.48
N ALA A 94 -13.67 4.27 -11.24
CA ALA A 94 -14.44 3.43 -12.15
C ALA A 94 -13.55 2.92 -13.29
N GLY A 95 -13.40 1.59 -13.40
CA GLY A 95 -12.47 0.98 -14.35
C GLY A 95 -11.01 0.93 -13.85
N GLY A 96 -10.79 1.14 -12.54
CA GLY A 96 -9.53 0.81 -11.88
C GLY A 96 -9.16 -0.66 -12.06
N PHE A 97 -7.92 -1.01 -11.69
CA PHE A 97 -7.49 -2.40 -11.78
C PHE A 97 -8.16 -3.23 -10.66
N ALA A 98 -8.69 -4.40 -11.04
CA ALA A 98 -9.40 -5.24 -10.11
C ALA A 98 -8.42 -5.95 -9.17
N GLU A 99 -8.47 -5.63 -7.88
CA GLU A 99 -7.88 -6.45 -6.84
C GLU A 99 -8.93 -7.42 -6.29
N PRO A 100 -8.74 -8.74 -6.43
CA PRO A 100 -9.62 -9.71 -5.82
C PRO A 100 -9.50 -9.57 -4.29
N THR A 101 -10.50 -8.91 -3.68
CA THR A 101 -10.59 -8.75 -2.23
C THR A 101 -11.58 -9.77 -1.69
N PHE A 102 -11.14 -10.58 -0.73
CA PHE A 102 -12.03 -11.51 -0.04
C PHE A 102 -12.79 -10.76 1.06
N ILE A 103 -14.08 -10.50 0.82
CA ILE A 103 -14.94 -9.68 1.68
C ILE A 103 -15.96 -10.49 2.49
N ASP A 104 -16.13 -11.76 2.14
CA ASP A 104 -17.07 -12.65 2.82
C ASP A 104 -16.31 -13.52 3.79
N GLY A 105 -16.64 -13.45 5.09
CA GLY A 105 -16.02 -14.33 6.08
C GLY A 105 -16.23 -15.83 5.78
N PRO A 106 -15.52 -16.72 6.49
CA PRO A 106 -14.68 -16.42 7.65
C PRO A 106 -13.30 -15.87 7.24
N PHE A 107 -12.88 -14.79 7.90
CA PHE A 107 -11.53 -14.25 7.74
C PHE A 107 -10.50 -15.10 8.48
N VAL A 108 -9.26 -15.06 8.03
CA VAL A 108 -8.13 -15.71 8.69
C VAL A 108 -7.87 -15.07 10.06
N GLU A 109 -7.89 -15.89 11.10
CA GLU A 109 -7.34 -15.57 12.41
C GLU A 109 -5.87 -16.01 12.46
N VAL A 110 -4.97 -15.06 12.69
CA VAL A 110 -3.53 -15.33 12.73
C VAL A 110 -3.14 -15.78 14.13
N VAL A 111 -2.45 -16.91 14.21
CA VAL A 111 -1.84 -17.38 15.46
C VAL A 111 -0.33 -17.36 15.35
N GLU A 112 0.33 -16.88 16.40
CA GLU A 112 1.78 -17.02 16.54
C GLU A 112 2.15 -18.50 16.71
N GLU A 113 3.30 -18.89 16.15
CA GLU A 113 3.83 -20.23 16.36
C GLU A 113 4.11 -20.45 17.85
N GLY A 114 3.38 -21.39 18.46
CA GLY A 114 3.46 -21.66 19.90
C GLY A 114 2.49 -20.86 20.78
N SER A 115 1.59 -20.07 20.18
CA SER A 115 0.51 -19.41 20.93
C SER A 115 -0.40 -20.43 21.61
N THR A 116 -0.77 -20.15 22.87
CA THR A 116 -1.80 -20.90 23.62
C THR A 116 -3.18 -20.23 23.53
N ALA A 117 -3.30 -19.14 22.76
CA ALA A 117 -4.57 -18.46 22.55
C ALA A 117 -5.57 -19.43 21.90
N THR A 118 -6.80 -19.44 22.42
CA THR A 118 -7.86 -20.27 21.84
C THR A 118 -8.44 -19.49 20.67
N PRO A 119 -8.33 -20.00 19.43
CA PRO A 119 -8.86 -19.29 18.28
C PRO A 119 -10.38 -19.15 18.40
N SER A 120 -10.87 -18.00 18.01
CA SER A 120 -12.29 -17.62 18.02
C SER A 120 -13.00 -17.94 16.70
N GLY A 121 -12.24 -18.02 15.61
CA GLY A 121 -12.70 -18.21 14.24
C GLY A 121 -12.49 -19.64 13.71
N PRO A 122 -13.23 -20.03 12.65
CA PRO A 122 -13.11 -21.35 12.05
C PRO A 122 -11.88 -21.51 11.14
N LEU A 123 -11.20 -20.42 10.78
CA LEU A 123 -10.04 -20.41 9.89
C LEU A 123 -8.85 -19.79 10.59
N VAL A 124 -7.92 -20.65 11.03
CA VAL A 124 -6.78 -20.27 11.86
C VAL A 124 -5.50 -20.61 11.11
N VAL A 125 -4.59 -19.66 10.98
CA VAL A 125 -3.37 -19.81 10.18
C VAL A 125 -2.17 -19.31 10.96
N ALA A 126 -1.05 -20.04 10.91
CA ALA A 126 0.19 -19.57 11.50
C ALA A 126 0.67 -18.31 10.76
N ARG A 127 1.23 -17.32 11.48
CA ARG A 127 1.76 -16.08 10.85
C ARG A 127 2.72 -16.37 9.69
N SER A 128 3.56 -17.39 9.81
CA SER A 128 4.50 -17.83 8.79
C SER A 128 3.82 -18.32 7.50
N GLU A 129 2.54 -18.66 7.54
CA GLU A 129 1.73 -19.11 6.41
C GLU A 129 0.73 -18.06 5.91
N LEU A 130 0.62 -16.91 6.61
CA LEU A 130 -0.31 -15.83 6.27
C LEU A 130 -0.13 -15.35 4.82
N TYR A 131 1.10 -15.33 4.30
CA TYR A 131 1.41 -14.92 2.92
C TYR A 131 0.67 -15.73 1.84
N ARG A 132 0.17 -16.92 2.17
CA ARG A 132 -0.60 -17.76 1.24
C ARG A 132 -2.04 -17.29 1.08
N TYR A 133 -2.50 -16.47 2.01
CA TYR A 133 -3.85 -15.93 2.03
C TYR A 133 -3.77 -14.49 1.51
N GLY A 134 -4.63 -14.17 0.53
CA GLY A 134 -4.72 -12.81 0.00
C GLY A 134 -5.24 -11.84 1.05
N TYR A 135 -5.25 -10.55 0.69
CA TYR A 135 -5.84 -9.51 1.52
C TYR A 135 -7.34 -9.78 1.77
N GLN A 136 -7.75 -9.60 3.03
CA GLN A 136 -9.08 -9.88 3.54
C GLN A 136 -9.58 -8.65 4.30
N SER A 137 -10.82 -8.25 4.05
CA SER A 137 -11.40 -7.05 4.66
C SER A 137 -12.91 -7.17 4.75
N GLU A 138 -13.51 -6.63 5.82
CA GLU A 138 -14.98 -6.57 6.00
C GLU A 138 -15.67 -5.58 5.05
N GLY A 139 -14.90 -4.79 4.30
CA GLY A 139 -15.40 -3.82 3.32
C GLY A 139 -14.58 -3.79 2.03
N THR A 140 -15.18 -3.24 0.97
CA THR A 140 -14.43 -2.94 -0.26
C THR A 140 -13.42 -1.81 0.01
N PRO A 141 -12.28 -1.78 -0.71
CA PRO A 141 -11.30 -0.69 -0.56
C PRO A 141 -11.93 0.70 -0.66
N GLN A 142 -12.88 0.90 -1.59
CA GLN A 142 -13.59 2.18 -1.72
C GLN A 142 -14.32 2.58 -0.44
N ARG A 143 -14.99 1.63 0.23
CA ARG A 143 -15.71 1.89 1.47
C ARG A 143 -14.73 2.23 2.60
N THR A 144 -13.66 1.44 2.73
CA THR A 144 -12.59 1.67 3.71
C THR A 144 -12.01 3.08 3.59
N TYR A 145 -11.76 3.56 2.36
CA TYR A 145 -11.26 4.93 2.16
C TYR A 145 -12.27 6.01 2.54
N ARG A 146 -13.54 5.88 2.14
CA ARG A 146 -14.57 6.89 2.45
C ARG A 146 -14.79 7.01 3.95
N GLU A 147 -15.06 5.89 4.60
CA GLU A 147 -15.36 5.85 6.04
C GLU A 147 -14.10 6.17 6.86
N GLY A 148 -12.93 5.70 6.43
CA GLY A 148 -11.68 5.92 7.12
C GLY A 148 -11.17 7.35 7.07
N LEU A 149 -11.31 8.05 5.93
CA LEU A 149 -10.95 9.47 5.85
C LEU A 149 -11.85 10.34 6.72
N GLU A 150 -13.16 10.08 6.74
CA GLU A 150 -14.10 10.76 7.64
C GLU A 150 -13.80 10.47 9.11
N ALA A 151 -13.50 9.20 9.44
CA ALA A 151 -13.11 8.81 10.79
C ALA A 151 -11.78 9.45 11.25
N LEU A 152 -10.80 9.54 10.35
CA LEU A 152 -9.53 10.20 10.64
C LEU A 152 -9.72 11.70 10.93
N ASP A 153 -10.58 12.39 10.16
CA ASP A 153 -10.89 13.80 10.43
C ASP A 153 -11.64 13.97 11.76
N ARG A 154 -12.53 13.04 12.13
CA ARG A 154 -13.16 13.04 13.47
C ARG A 154 -12.15 12.80 14.58
N PHE A 155 -11.22 11.88 14.39
CA PHE A 155 -10.14 11.61 15.34
C PHE A 155 -9.25 12.85 15.50
N ALA A 156 -8.79 13.43 14.39
CA ALA A 156 -8.02 14.67 14.37
C ALA A 156 -8.74 15.82 15.09
N GLN A 157 -10.04 16.02 14.82
CA GLN A 157 -10.84 17.04 15.48
C GLN A 157 -10.89 16.83 17.00
N SER A 158 -11.05 15.58 17.46
CA SER A 158 -11.12 15.26 18.89
C SER A 158 -9.82 15.53 19.64
N GLN A 159 -8.67 15.43 18.95
CA GLN A 159 -7.35 15.53 19.58
C GLN A 159 -6.73 16.93 19.44
N PHE A 160 -6.98 17.60 18.31
CA PHE A 160 -6.27 18.82 17.91
C PHE A 160 -7.18 19.95 17.38
N ASP A 161 -8.51 19.80 17.46
CA ASP A 161 -9.52 20.80 17.07
C ASP A 161 -9.44 21.26 15.59
N GLY A 162 -9.04 20.37 14.69
CA GLY A 162 -9.05 20.62 13.25
C GLY A 162 -8.99 19.35 12.40
N PRO A 163 -9.26 19.45 11.08
CA PRO A 163 -9.17 18.32 10.17
C PRO A 163 -7.70 17.94 9.94
N PHE A 164 -7.44 16.67 9.67
CA PHE A 164 -6.10 16.08 9.64
C PHE A 164 -5.13 16.85 8.73
N HIS A 165 -5.58 17.19 7.52
CA HIS A 165 -4.76 17.87 6.52
C HIS A 165 -4.38 19.33 6.86
N GLN A 166 -4.99 19.92 7.90
CA GLN A 166 -4.67 21.27 8.37
C GLN A 166 -3.78 21.27 9.61
N LEU A 167 -3.59 20.12 10.25
CA LEU A 167 -2.74 19.99 11.43
C LEU A 167 -1.26 20.23 11.10
N GLY A 168 -0.42 20.50 12.12
CA GLY A 168 1.04 20.52 11.96
C GLY A 168 1.60 19.14 11.65
N GLU A 169 2.82 19.07 11.12
CA GLU A 169 3.44 17.76 10.77
C GLU A 169 3.58 16.84 11.99
N ASP A 170 3.99 17.37 13.14
CA ASP A 170 4.16 16.59 14.38
C ASP A 170 2.81 16.01 14.87
N ASP A 171 1.72 16.77 14.73
CA ASP A 171 0.38 16.32 15.13
C ASP A 171 -0.16 15.26 14.16
N ARG A 172 0.10 15.41 12.85
CA ARG A 172 -0.23 14.39 11.84
C ARG A 172 0.51 13.09 12.12
N ASP A 173 1.81 13.18 12.42
CA ASP A 173 2.62 12.02 12.79
C ASP A 173 2.06 11.35 14.04
N ALA A 174 1.75 12.12 15.08
CA ALA A 174 1.20 11.57 16.31
C ALA A 174 -0.10 10.79 16.09
N LEU A 175 -0.99 11.25 15.20
CA LEU A 175 -2.21 10.51 14.86
C LEU A 175 -1.90 9.26 14.04
N LEU A 176 -1.02 9.34 13.03
CA LEU A 176 -0.66 8.19 12.21
C LEU A 176 0.07 7.11 13.02
N THR A 177 0.90 7.49 14.00
CA THR A 177 1.54 6.54 14.93
C THR A 177 0.51 5.78 15.74
N VAL A 178 -0.56 6.42 16.23
CA VAL A 178 -1.63 5.71 16.95
C VAL A 178 -2.30 4.67 16.06
N LEU A 179 -2.54 5.01 14.79
CA LEU A 179 -3.13 4.09 13.82
C LEU A 179 -2.20 2.91 13.50
N ASP A 180 -0.91 3.16 13.36
CA ASP A 180 0.15 2.15 13.18
C ASP A 180 0.26 1.22 14.39
N ASP A 181 0.29 1.77 15.60
CA ASP A 181 0.32 0.99 16.85
C ASP A 181 -0.92 0.08 16.97
N ILE A 182 -2.11 0.59 16.61
CA ILE A 182 -3.34 -0.22 16.56
C ILE A 182 -3.21 -1.34 15.52
N GLN A 183 -2.65 -1.06 14.35
CA GLN A 183 -2.43 -2.08 13.30
C GLN A 183 -1.50 -3.18 13.80
N GLN A 184 -0.37 -2.83 14.41
CA GLN A 184 0.63 -3.77 14.91
C GLN A 184 0.11 -4.63 16.07
N THR A 185 -0.68 -4.03 16.97
CA THR A 185 -1.30 -4.74 18.10
C THR A 185 -2.51 -5.57 17.69
N SER A 186 -3.27 -5.17 16.66
CA SER A 186 -4.41 -5.96 16.16
C SER A 186 -3.95 -7.18 15.35
N GLU A 187 -2.80 -7.09 14.68
CA GLU A 187 -2.17 -8.25 14.04
C GLU A 187 -1.43 -9.14 15.05
N GLY A 188 -1.11 -8.63 16.24
CA GLY A 188 -0.48 -9.36 17.35
C GLY A 188 -1.47 -9.69 18.46
N GLY A 189 -2.20 -10.79 18.33
CA GLY A 189 -3.04 -11.30 19.41
C GLY A 189 -2.27 -11.48 20.72
N ASP A 190 -2.71 -10.75 21.74
CA ASP A 190 -2.48 -10.92 23.17
C ASP A 190 -1.02 -11.02 23.66
N ASP A 191 -0.44 -9.88 24.05
CA ASP A 191 0.61 -9.88 25.09
C ASP A 191 -0.02 -10.32 26.43
N GLN A 192 -0.03 -11.63 26.67
CA GLN A 192 0.14 -12.16 28.02
C GLN A 192 1.55 -12.72 28.17
N GLY A 193 2.49 -11.85 28.54
CA GLY A 193 3.12 -12.01 29.84
C GLY A 193 4.61 -11.73 29.88
N THR A 194 4.99 -10.61 30.46
CA THR A 194 5.67 -10.60 31.76
C THR A 194 5.66 -9.18 32.31
N GLY A 195 5.23 -9.03 33.57
CA GLY A 195 5.50 -7.84 34.37
C GLY A 195 6.99 -7.71 34.68
N ALA A 196 7.81 -7.52 33.65
CA ALA A 196 9.06 -6.80 33.79
C ALA A 196 8.70 -5.33 33.58
N SER A 197 8.46 -4.65 34.69
CA SER A 197 8.40 -3.20 34.80
C SER A 197 9.50 -2.56 33.96
N ASN A 198 9.18 -2.15 32.74
CA ASN A 198 9.97 -1.17 32.02
C ASN A 198 9.52 0.20 32.55
N GLU A 199 9.92 0.48 33.79
CA GLU A 199 9.98 1.86 34.29
C GLU A 199 11.05 2.57 33.46
N ALA A 200 10.65 3.17 32.32
CA ALA A 200 11.14 4.47 31.84
C ALA A 200 10.55 4.81 30.46
N THR A 201 9.71 5.85 30.45
CA THR A 201 9.52 6.84 29.36
C THR A 201 8.89 6.37 28.04
N GLY A 202 7.60 6.01 28.08
CA GLY A 202 6.66 6.34 26.98
C GLY A 202 5.79 7.53 27.42
N PRO A 203 5.36 8.43 26.53
CA PRO A 203 4.57 9.58 26.94
C PRO A 203 3.24 9.11 27.55
N GLU A 204 2.95 9.59 28.75
CA GLU A 204 1.64 9.44 29.39
C GLU A 204 0.56 9.94 28.42
N GLY A 205 -0.25 9.04 27.85
CA GLY A 205 -1.29 9.39 26.86
C GLY A 205 -1.55 8.37 25.74
N GLY A 206 -0.72 7.34 25.57
CA GLY A 206 -0.87 6.34 24.50
C GLY A 206 -2.24 5.63 24.49
N GLY A 207 -2.66 5.04 25.61
CA GLY A 207 -3.93 4.31 25.70
C GLY A 207 -5.19 5.20 25.58
N GLU A 208 -5.11 6.47 25.98
CA GLU A 208 -6.22 7.41 25.83
C GLU A 208 -6.46 7.78 24.36
N ARG A 209 -5.38 8.03 23.61
CA ARG A 209 -5.47 8.33 22.17
C ARG A 209 -5.90 7.11 21.36
N GLU A 210 -5.46 5.92 21.75
CA GLU A 210 -5.87 4.67 21.12
C GLU A 210 -7.38 4.41 21.31
N GLY A 211 -7.90 4.67 22.52
CA GLY A 211 -9.34 4.64 22.80
C GLY A 211 -10.10 5.66 21.96
N ALA A 212 -9.63 6.91 21.91
CA ALA A 212 -10.23 7.95 21.08
C ALA A 212 -10.22 7.62 19.58
N ALA A 213 -9.17 6.96 19.08
CA ALA A 213 -9.10 6.49 17.70
C ALA A 213 -10.15 5.41 17.44
N ARG A 214 -10.29 4.41 18.32
CA ARG A 214 -11.32 3.38 18.18
C ARG A 214 -12.73 3.97 18.25
N ASP A 215 -12.98 4.89 19.17
CA ASP A 215 -14.27 5.59 19.28
C ASP A 215 -14.57 6.41 18.02
N ALA A 216 -13.55 7.08 17.45
CA ALA A 216 -13.70 7.81 16.21
C ALA A 216 -13.95 6.88 15.03
N PHE A 217 -13.29 5.74 14.91
CA PHE A 217 -13.49 4.85 13.76
C PHE A 217 -14.75 3.97 13.85
N GLY A 218 -15.26 3.73 15.05
CA GLY A 218 -16.50 2.98 15.26
C GLY A 218 -16.35 1.53 14.81
N GLU A 219 -17.19 1.10 13.85
CA GLU A 219 -17.16 -0.27 13.30
C GLU A 219 -15.97 -0.50 12.35
N LEU A 220 -15.41 0.56 11.75
CA LEU A 220 -14.20 0.43 10.94
C LEU A 220 -13.00 0.27 11.87
N SER A 221 -12.08 -0.66 11.58
CA SER A 221 -10.84 -0.73 12.36
C SER A 221 -9.86 0.38 11.92
N PRO A 222 -9.33 1.21 12.85
CA PRO A 222 -8.26 2.17 12.53
C PRO A 222 -7.04 1.49 11.91
N GLY A 223 -6.68 0.32 12.43
CA GLY A 223 -5.53 -0.43 11.94
C GLY A 223 -5.74 -1.01 10.55
N GLN A 224 -6.95 -1.45 10.22
CA GLN A 224 -7.26 -1.90 8.84
C GLN A 224 -7.18 -0.75 7.84
N PHE A 225 -7.75 0.41 8.18
CA PHE A 225 -7.64 1.61 7.34
C PHE A 225 -6.19 2.02 7.11
N PHE A 226 -5.38 2.04 8.17
CA PHE A 226 -3.96 2.34 8.07
C PHE A 226 -3.20 1.32 7.22
N SER A 227 -3.47 0.02 7.42
CA SER A 227 -2.89 -1.07 6.64
C SER A 227 -3.18 -0.91 5.14
N THR A 228 -4.43 -0.62 4.76
CA THR A 228 -4.81 -0.34 3.37
C THR A 228 -4.05 0.85 2.80
N LEU A 229 -4.04 1.98 3.52
CA LEU A 229 -3.31 3.18 3.09
C LEU A 229 -1.82 2.93 2.91
N HIS A 230 -1.21 2.20 3.83
CA HIS A 230 0.22 1.89 3.80
C HIS A 230 0.55 0.98 2.62
N ALA A 231 -0.23 -0.09 2.41
CA ALA A 231 -0.06 -0.99 1.26
C ALA A 231 -0.19 -0.24 -0.06
N ASP A 232 -1.25 0.54 -0.23
CA ASP A 232 -1.50 1.31 -1.44
C ASP A 232 -0.44 2.41 -1.69
N THR A 233 0.13 2.98 -0.62
CA THR A 233 1.25 3.92 -0.71
C THR A 233 2.49 3.25 -1.26
N MET A 234 2.82 2.06 -0.75
CA MET A 234 3.97 1.28 -1.20
C MET A 234 3.78 0.79 -2.65
N GLU A 235 2.58 0.35 -3.00
CA GLU A 235 2.24 0.00 -4.36
C GLU A 235 2.34 1.21 -5.30
N GLY A 236 1.80 2.37 -4.90
CA GLY A 236 1.92 3.61 -5.65
C GLY A 236 3.37 4.09 -5.80
N MET A 237 4.26 3.76 -4.85
CA MET A 237 5.68 4.08 -4.93
C MET A 237 6.47 3.16 -5.86
N PHE A 238 6.15 1.86 -5.88
CA PHE A 238 7.05 0.84 -6.45
C PHE A 238 6.43 -0.03 -7.56
N SER A 239 5.16 0.16 -7.89
CA SER A 239 4.53 -0.50 -9.04
C SER A 239 4.99 0.09 -10.37
N ASP A 240 4.60 -0.55 -11.48
CA ASP A 240 4.87 -0.03 -12.82
C ASP A 240 4.18 1.35 -13.03
N PRO A 241 4.89 2.34 -13.61
CA PRO A 241 4.31 3.65 -13.88
C PRO A 241 3.02 3.64 -14.70
N SER A 242 2.77 2.58 -15.48
CA SER A 242 1.53 2.39 -16.25
C SER A 242 0.26 2.50 -15.39
N TYR A 243 0.36 2.18 -14.09
CA TYR A 243 -0.76 2.23 -13.15
C TYR A 243 -1.02 3.64 -12.59
N GLY A 244 -0.20 4.64 -12.94
CA GLY A 244 -0.38 6.05 -12.57
C GLY A 244 0.42 6.53 -11.36
N GLY A 245 1.02 5.60 -10.60
CA GLY A 245 2.02 5.88 -9.57
C GLY A 245 3.44 5.76 -10.11
N ASN A 246 4.43 5.73 -9.21
CA ASN A 246 5.86 5.64 -9.50
C ASN A 246 6.27 6.50 -10.71
N GLN A 247 5.74 7.72 -10.78
CA GLN A 247 5.94 8.63 -11.90
C GLN A 247 7.44 8.87 -12.09
N ASP A 248 7.86 8.97 -13.35
CA ASP A 248 9.29 9.06 -13.74
C ASP A 248 10.18 7.93 -13.19
N MET A 249 9.58 6.83 -12.72
CA MET A 249 10.26 5.69 -12.10
C MET A 249 11.09 6.10 -10.87
N VAL A 250 10.64 7.11 -10.12
CA VAL A 250 11.38 7.62 -8.96
C VAL A 250 11.60 6.54 -7.89
N GLY A 251 10.58 5.74 -7.56
CA GLY A 251 10.69 4.66 -6.58
C GLY A 251 11.67 3.59 -7.03
N TRP A 252 11.62 3.22 -8.30
CA TRP A 252 12.58 2.27 -8.90
C TRP A 252 14.00 2.81 -8.90
N THR A 253 14.17 4.10 -9.20
CA THR A 253 15.48 4.77 -9.17
C THR A 253 16.07 4.76 -7.77
N LEU A 254 15.25 5.00 -6.74
CA LEU A 254 15.67 4.96 -5.33
C LEU A 254 16.21 3.59 -4.91
N ILE A 255 15.54 2.51 -5.28
CA ILE A 255 15.95 1.15 -4.91
C ILE A 255 16.94 0.53 -5.92
N GLY A 256 17.31 1.26 -6.98
CA GLY A 256 18.18 0.77 -8.04
C GLY A 256 17.57 -0.32 -8.91
N PHE A 257 16.23 -0.41 -8.96
CA PHE A 257 15.53 -1.36 -9.81
C PHE A 257 15.44 -0.84 -11.25
N PRO A 258 15.94 -1.58 -12.26
CA PRO A 258 15.94 -1.14 -13.66
C PRO A 258 14.60 -1.36 -14.37
N GLY A 259 13.52 -1.66 -13.63
CA GLY A 259 12.25 -2.08 -14.22
C GLY A 259 12.28 -3.49 -14.81
N PRO A 260 11.15 -3.95 -15.38
CA PRO A 260 11.05 -5.26 -16.02
C PRO A 260 12.00 -5.39 -17.21
N GLN A 261 12.52 -6.61 -17.40
CA GLN A 261 13.46 -6.96 -18.46
C GLN A 261 13.06 -8.30 -19.09
N ARG A 262 13.16 -8.42 -20.43
CA ARG A 262 12.88 -9.68 -21.14
C ARG A 262 13.84 -10.80 -20.74
N SER A 263 15.09 -10.44 -20.47
CA SER A 263 16.12 -11.36 -20.01
C SER A 263 17.26 -10.60 -19.34
N TYR A 264 17.97 -11.34 -18.47
CA TYR A 264 19.26 -10.95 -17.93
C TYR A 264 20.30 -11.95 -18.43
N SER A 265 21.47 -11.46 -18.84
CA SER A 265 22.61 -12.32 -19.10
C SER A 265 23.14 -12.90 -17.78
N PRO A 266 23.86 -14.05 -17.81
CA PRO A 266 24.48 -14.60 -16.60
C PRO A 266 25.40 -13.60 -15.89
N GLY A 267 26.12 -12.75 -16.65
CA GLY A 267 26.97 -11.70 -16.09
C GLY A 267 26.16 -10.62 -15.36
N GLU A 268 24.99 -10.24 -15.87
CA GLU A 268 24.12 -9.26 -15.19
C GLU A 268 23.46 -9.84 -13.94
N MET A 269 23.12 -11.13 -13.93
CA MET A 269 22.57 -11.78 -12.73
C MET A 269 23.62 -11.85 -11.61
N LEU A 270 24.89 -12.09 -11.96
CA LEU A 270 25.98 -12.24 -10.98
C LEU A 270 26.60 -10.91 -10.56
N GLY A 271 26.67 -9.93 -11.48
CA GLY A 271 27.37 -8.67 -11.28
C GLY A 271 26.46 -7.44 -11.16
N GLY A 272 25.14 -7.63 -11.21
CA GLY A 272 24.17 -6.55 -11.32
C GLY A 272 24.06 -5.99 -12.73
N THR A 273 23.00 -5.23 -12.97
CA THR A 273 22.71 -4.62 -14.27
C THR A 273 22.96 -3.11 -14.23
N ARG A 274 23.33 -2.54 -15.38
CA ARG A 274 23.46 -1.08 -15.59
C ARG A 274 22.38 -0.55 -16.53
N LYS A 275 21.36 -1.36 -16.81
CA LYS A 275 20.23 -0.95 -17.63
C LYS A 275 19.50 0.20 -16.94
N ARG A 276 19.03 1.15 -17.74
CA ARG A 276 18.21 2.24 -17.24
C ARG A 276 16.82 1.71 -16.87
N PRO A 277 16.17 2.28 -15.85
CA PRO A 277 14.76 2.04 -15.58
C PRO A 277 13.91 2.20 -16.84
N GLN A 278 13.02 1.26 -17.08
CA GLN A 278 12.02 1.33 -18.14
C GLN A 278 10.71 0.68 -17.67
N PRO A 279 9.54 1.25 -17.99
CA PRO A 279 8.24 0.62 -17.73
C PRO A 279 7.99 -0.57 -18.65
N HIS A 280 7.00 -1.41 -18.32
CA HIS A 280 6.71 -2.62 -19.08
C HIS A 280 6.23 -2.36 -20.50
N ASP A 281 5.52 -1.26 -20.73
CA ASP A 281 4.93 -0.87 -22.01
C ASP A 281 6.01 -0.45 -23.01
N HIS A 282 7.18 -0.04 -22.52
CA HIS A 282 8.37 0.24 -23.31
C HIS A 282 9.18 -1.02 -23.64
N LEU A 283 8.79 -2.21 -23.17
CA LEU A 283 9.46 -3.44 -23.55
C LEU A 283 9.23 -3.76 -25.02
N PRO A 284 10.28 -4.09 -25.80
CA PRO A 284 10.10 -4.55 -27.16
C PRO A 284 9.22 -5.80 -27.19
N PRO A 285 8.37 -6.02 -28.20
CA PRO A 285 7.47 -7.17 -28.26
C PRO A 285 8.23 -8.48 -28.04
N MET A 286 7.59 -9.44 -27.37
CA MET A 286 8.24 -10.72 -27.00
C MET A 286 8.70 -11.48 -28.26
N ASN A 287 8.06 -11.25 -29.39
CA ASN A 287 8.41 -11.83 -30.69
C ASN A 287 8.41 -10.72 -31.77
N PRO A 288 9.51 -9.97 -31.94
CA PRO A 288 9.55 -8.82 -32.84
C PRO A 288 9.36 -9.20 -34.32
N ASP A 289 9.61 -10.46 -34.68
CA ASP A 289 9.44 -10.98 -36.04
C ASP A 289 8.01 -11.51 -36.32
N ARG A 290 7.13 -11.53 -35.31
CA ARG A 290 5.73 -11.94 -35.45
C ARG A 290 4.82 -10.74 -35.15
N PRO A 291 4.07 -10.23 -36.13
CA PRO A 291 3.17 -9.10 -35.89
C PRO A 291 2.15 -9.44 -34.80
N ASP A 292 1.87 -8.50 -33.90
CA ASP A 292 1.03 -8.69 -32.72
C ASP A 292 -0.38 -9.22 -33.07
N ASP A 293 -0.90 -8.87 -34.25
CA ASP A 293 -2.16 -9.39 -34.78
C ASP A 293 -2.15 -10.91 -34.96
N ALA A 294 -1.03 -11.49 -35.40
CA ALA A 294 -0.89 -12.94 -35.58
C ALA A 294 -0.69 -13.70 -34.25
N ALA A 295 -0.33 -13.00 -33.18
CA ALA A 295 -0.33 -13.54 -31.83
C ALA A 295 -1.73 -13.43 -31.19
N ARG A 296 -2.42 -12.29 -31.37
CA ARG A 296 -3.83 -12.11 -30.98
C ARG A 296 -4.74 -13.14 -31.66
N GLU A 297 -4.60 -13.34 -32.96
CA GLU A 297 -5.40 -14.30 -33.73
C GLU A 297 -5.14 -15.75 -33.27
N ALA A 298 -3.88 -16.09 -32.96
CA ALA A 298 -3.54 -17.41 -32.43
C ALA A 298 -4.11 -17.63 -31.00
N LEU A 299 -4.10 -16.59 -30.15
CA LEU A 299 -4.71 -16.64 -28.82
C LEU A 299 -6.25 -16.71 -28.90
N GLU A 300 -6.87 -16.01 -29.85
CA GLU A 300 -8.30 -16.12 -30.12
C GLU A 300 -8.69 -17.49 -30.68
N GLN A 301 -7.88 -18.06 -31.59
CA GLN A 301 -8.07 -19.42 -32.09
C GLN A 301 -7.93 -20.45 -30.95
N ALA A 302 -6.93 -20.28 -30.06
CA ALA A 302 -6.76 -21.14 -28.89
C ALA A 302 -7.93 -21.01 -27.90
N ARG A 303 -8.45 -19.79 -27.67
CA ARG A 303 -9.64 -19.53 -26.83
C ARG A 303 -10.92 -20.13 -27.40
N ARG A 304 -11.06 -20.19 -28.73
CA ARG A 304 -12.23 -20.79 -29.39
C ARG A 304 -12.24 -22.32 -29.32
N GLY A 305 -11.17 -22.93 -28.83
CA GLY A 305 -11.00 -24.38 -28.76
C GLY A 305 -10.80 -24.99 -30.14
N VAL A 306 -9.97 -26.03 -30.23
CA VAL A 306 -9.87 -26.86 -31.43
C VAL A 306 -11.23 -27.52 -31.65
N LYS A 307 -12.07 -26.93 -32.51
CA LYS A 307 -13.18 -27.64 -33.12
C LYS A 307 -12.72 -28.25 -34.42
N ASP A 308 -12.71 -29.58 -34.38
CA ASP A 308 -12.88 -30.54 -35.47
C ASP A 308 -11.70 -30.77 -36.43
N GLY A 309 -10.96 -31.82 -36.10
CA GLY A 309 -10.29 -32.74 -37.03
C GLY A 309 -10.50 -34.17 -36.55
#